data_AF-A0A6P0XLS3-F1
#
_entry.id   AF-A0A6P0XLS3-F1
#
_cell.length_a   1.000
_cell.length_b   1.000
_cell.length_c   1.000
_cell.angle_alpha   90.00
_cell.angle_beta   90.00
_cell.angle_gamma   90.00
#
_symmetry.space_group_name_H-M   'P 1'
#
loop_
_entity.id
_entity.type
_entity.pdbx_description
1 polymer ?
#
loop_
_entity_poly.entity_id
_entity_poly.type
_entity_poly.pdbx_seq_one_letter_code
_entity_poly.pdbx_strand_id
1 'polypeptide(L)'
;MDELNFLSEQSQTTLTRPDFPPPPPSEVSPEIISANIDFPPPPPSEVSPEVITPVENFPETNDIVLINNPGLNFGPQIPSNNNPTIEFSDLLGGSNFEDGRGITTDAEGNIYITGSTNSIDFPVTANAVQNNFAGGNEFGSGDAVVAKYSPDGTLIYSTYIGGSGDDFGTDIEVDESGDIYVTGNTNSVDFPTVNALQNTYGGGEFSGDAFVVKLSDDGTNIEYSTYLGGQDNDFSSGIAVDDNGNVYITGDTGALLRFPIVPLTGIGDFPTTENALQNTLINEFNRDAFVSKISTDGSQLIYSTLLGGNDTEVSNDITIDSSGNAYITGDTRSIDFPT
;
A
#
# COMPACT_ATOMS: atom_id res chain seq x y z
N MET A 1 39.26 27.08 -44.24
CA MET A 1 38.99 28.20 -45.16
C MET A 1 37.49 28.22 -45.37
N ASP A 2 36.85 29.11 -44.62
CA ASP A 2 35.66 29.90 -44.93
C ASP A 2 34.51 29.21 -45.69
N GLU A 3 33.37 29.05 -45.01
CA GLU A 3 32.23 29.94 -45.28
C GLU A 3 31.32 30.06 -44.05
N LEU A 4 31.31 31.28 -43.53
CA LEU A 4 30.46 31.84 -42.47
C LEU A 4 29.33 32.61 -43.16
N ASN A 5 28.09 32.44 -42.67
CA ASN A 5 27.03 33.44 -42.51
C ASN A 5 25.67 32.86 -42.89
N PHE A 6 24.80 32.63 -41.91
CA PHE A 6 23.43 33.18 -41.93
C PHE A 6 22.81 33.08 -40.52
N LEU A 7 22.34 34.23 -40.04
CA LEU A 7 21.31 34.46 -39.02
C LEU A 7 21.72 34.38 -37.53
N SER A 8 22.28 35.49 -37.05
CA SER A 8 22.12 35.95 -35.67
C SER A 8 21.22 37.19 -35.66
N GLU A 9 19.98 37.07 -35.19
CA GLU A 9 19.18 38.15 -34.62
C GLU A 9 17.90 37.52 -34.08
N GLN A 10 17.72 37.51 -32.76
CA GLN A 10 16.51 37.96 -32.05
C GLN A 10 16.63 37.67 -30.53
N SER A 11 16.68 38.77 -29.77
CA SER A 11 16.10 38.95 -28.43
C SER A 11 16.59 38.09 -27.26
N GLN A 12 17.60 38.59 -26.53
CA GLN A 12 17.64 38.44 -25.08
C GLN A 12 16.56 39.37 -24.48
N THR A 13 15.48 38.79 -23.97
CA THR A 13 14.54 39.47 -23.07
C THR A 13 14.79 38.98 -21.66
N THR A 14 15.38 39.83 -20.83
CA THR A 14 15.41 39.70 -19.37
C THR A 14 13.99 39.84 -18.83
N LEU A 15 13.45 38.79 -18.20
CA LEU A 15 12.20 38.87 -17.45
C LEU A 15 12.47 39.56 -16.11
N THR A 16 12.06 40.82 -15.97
CA THR A 16 12.00 41.51 -14.68
C THR A 16 10.69 41.16 -13.97
N ARG A 17 10.79 40.80 -12.69
CA ARG A 17 9.66 40.52 -11.78
C ARG A 17 8.68 41.70 -11.73
N PRO A 18 7.35 41.49 -11.71
CA PRO A 18 6.39 42.58 -11.58
C PRO A 18 6.40 43.17 -10.16
N ASP A 19 6.40 44.50 -10.08
CA ASP A 19 6.26 45.26 -8.84
C ASP A 19 4.81 45.16 -8.32
N PHE A 20 4.66 44.76 -7.05
CA PHE A 20 3.39 44.86 -6.33
C PHE A 20 3.31 46.22 -5.62
N PRO A 21 2.14 46.90 -5.59
CA PRO A 21 1.97 48.13 -4.82
C PRO A 21 2.02 47.85 -3.31
N PRO A 22 2.47 48.82 -2.48
CA PRO A 22 2.50 48.67 -1.03
C PRO A 22 1.08 48.60 -0.43
N PRO A 23 0.88 47.92 0.70
CA PRO A 23 -0.43 47.81 1.35
C PRO A 23 -0.88 49.17 1.94
N PRO A 24 -2.21 49.39 2.07
CA PRO A 24 -2.73 50.63 2.66
C PRO A 24 -2.49 50.68 4.18
N PRO A 25 -2.44 51.88 4.78
CA PRO A 25 -2.22 52.05 6.22
C PRO A 25 -3.41 51.52 7.05
N SER A 26 -3.11 50.94 8.20
CA SER A 26 -4.08 50.37 9.14
C SER A 26 -5.01 51.44 9.73
N GLU A 27 -6.32 51.26 9.59
CA GLU A 27 -7.32 52.04 10.31
C GLU A 27 -7.38 51.62 11.79
N VAL A 28 -7.41 52.62 12.66
CA VAL A 28 -7.50 52.47 14.11
C VAL A 28 -8.95 52.19 14.49
N SER A 29 -9.24 51.05 15.15
CA SER A 29 -10.56 50.78 15.74
C SER A 29 -10.74 51.52 17.07
N PRO A 30 -11.94 52.03 17.40
CA PRO A 30 -12.16 52.85 18.58
C PRO A 30 -12.17 52.05 19.89
N GLU A 31 -11.73 52.70 20.97
CA GLU A 31 -11.72 52.22 22.36
C GLU A 31 -13.11 51.70 22.80
N ILE A 32 -13.15 50.48 23.34
CA ILE A 32 -14.25 50.03 24.20
C ILE A 32 -13.77 50.06 25.65
N ILE A 33 -14.45 50.88 26.43
CA ILE A 33 -14.30 51.05 27.88
C ILE A 33 -14.63 49.72 28.58
N SER A 34 -13.68 49.16 29.34
CA SER A 34 -13.92 47.97 30.17
C SER A 34 -14.69 48.32 31.45
N ALA A 35 -15.83 47.67 31.65
CA ALA A 35 -16.46 47.58 32.96
C ALA A 35 -15.94 46.32 33.67
N ASN A 36 -15.21 46.50 34.77
CA ASN A 36 -14.76 45.41 35.64
C ASN A 36 -15.98 44.72 36.27
N ILE A 37 -16.24 43.46 35.91
CA ILE A 37 -17.08 42.55 36.67
C ILE A 37 -16.18 41.42 37.13
N ASP A 38 -15.88 41.41 38.43
CA ASP A 38 -14.97 40.47 39.09
C ASP A 38 -15.74 39.17 39.38
N PHE A 39 -15.37 38.06 38.72
CA PHE A 39 -15.88 36.73 39.04
C PHE A 39 -14.89 36.04 39.98
N PRO A 40 -15.34 35.46 41.11
CA PRO A 40 -14.43 34.73 41.99
C PRO A 40 -13.82 33.52 41.27
N PRO A 41 -12.55 33.17 41.54
CA PRO A 41 -11.91 32.03 40.90
C PRO A 41 -12.63 30.73 41.27
N PRO A 42 -12.70 29.75 40.36
CA PRO A 42 -13.28 28.45 40.66
C PRO A 42 -12.47 27.76 41.78
N PRO A 43 -13.12 26.95 42.64
CA PRO A 43 -12.41 26.19 43.66
C PRO A 43 -11.41 25.23 43.01
N PRO A 44 -10.24 24.97 43.64
CA PRO A 44 -9.24 24.08 43.07
C PRO A 44 -9.82 22.66 42.95
N SER A 45 -9.83 22.13 41.73
CA SER A 45 -10.11 20.73 41.48
C SER A 45 -8.92 19.91 41.98
N GLU A 46 -9.05 19.29 43.16
CA GLU A 46 -8.20 18.16 43.53
C GLU A 46 -8.58 16.96 42.67
N VAL A 47 -7.95 16.86 41.51
CA VAL A 47 -7.79 15.59 40.80
C VAL A 47 -6.28 15.47 40.62
N SER A 48 -5.67 14.52 41.32
CA SER A 48 -4.29 14.15 41.02
C SER A 48 -4.27 13.73 39.55
N PRO A 49 -3.41 14.31 38.70
CA PRO A 49 -3.13 13.66 37.44
C PRO A 49 -2.44 12.35 37.82
N GLU A 50 -3.11 11.21 37.61
CA GLU A 50 -2.35 10.03 37.23
C GLU A 50 -1.66 10.43 35.92
N VAL A 51 -0.44 10.93 36.08
CA VAL A 51 0.51 11.04 34.99
C VAL A 51 0.80 9.59 34.64
N ILE A 52 0.05 9.06 33.68
CA ILE A 52 0.51 7.93 32.91
C ILE A 52 1.73 8.48 32.17
N THR A 53 2.91 8.31 32.76
CA THR A 53 4.15 8.46 32.02
C THR A 53 4.08 7.41 30.93
N PRO A 54 4.24 7.76 29.64
CA PRO A 54 4.53 6.77 28.62
C PRO A 54 5.79 6.06 29.08
N VAL A 55 5.63 4.86 29.62
CA VAL A 55 6.71 3.90 29.65
C VAL A 55 6.78 3.44 28.21
N GLU A 56 7.71 4.01 27.48
CA GLU A 56 8.76 3.32 26.72
C GLU A 56 9.36 4.33 25.74
N ASN A 57 10.70 4.39 25.74
CA ASN A 57 11.42 5.00 24.63
C ASN A 57 11.12 4.10 23.43
N PHE A 58 10.15 4.46 22.60
CA PHE A 58 10.04 3.86 21.27
C PHE A 58 11.44 3.97 20.61
N PRO A 59 12.00 2.87 20.08
CA PRO A 59 13.26 2.95 19.36
C PRO A 59 13.13 4.00 18.24
N GLU A 60 14.24 4.64 17.85
CA GLU A 60 14.24 5.67 16.79
C GLU A 60 13.95 5.09 15.38
N THR A 61 13.43 3.87 15.30
CA THR A 61 13.04 3.12 14.09
C THR A 61 11.51 3.15 13.92
N ASN A 62 11.04 3.15 12.68
CA ASN A 62 9.60 3.08 12.37
C ASN A 62 9.20 1.60 12.38
N ASP A 63 8.83 1.06 13.54
CA ASP A 63 8.36 -0.33 13.66
C ASP A 63 6.87 -0.45 13.27
N ILE A 64 6.42 -1.65 12.89
CA ILE A 64 4.99 -1.93 12.74
C ILE A 64 4.33 -1.94 14.12
N VAL A 65 3.35 -1.06 14.32
CA VAL A 65 2.62 -0.94 15.59
C VAL A 65 1.34 -1.78 15.53
N LEU A 66 1.25 -2.80 16.36
CA LEU A 66 0.00 -3.54 16.58
C LEU A 66 -0.72 -3.01 17.82
N ILE A 67 -2.03 -2.78 17.72
CA ILE A 67 -2.88 -2.36 18.85
C ILE A 67 -4.16 -3.18 18.82
N ASN A 68 -4.37 -4.04 19.82
CA ASN A 68 -5.66 -4.68 20.05
C ASN A 68 -6.41 -3.94 21.17
N ASN A 69 -7.64 -3.50 20.90
CA ASN A 69 -8.48 -2.81 21.86
C ASN A 69 -9.95 -3.23 21.69
N PRO A 70 -10.41 -4.27 22.40
CA PRO A 70 -11.77 -4.78 22.28
C PRO A 70 -12.85 -3.78 22.75
N GLY A 71 -12.43 -2.69 23.42
CA GLY A 71 -13.30 -1.61 23.88
C GLY A 71 -13.56 -0.51 22.85
N LEU A 72 -12.85 -0.47 21.71
CA LEU A 72 -13.10 0.45 20.59
C LEU A 72 -14.33 0.01 19.79
N ASN A 73 -15.49 -0.06 20.46
CA ASN A 73 -16.75 -0.30 19.79
C ASN A 73 -17.34 1.04 19.35
N PHE A 74 -17.19 1.40 18.08
CA PHE A 74 -17.80 2.60 17.47
C PHE A 74 -19.31 2.44 17.22
N GLY A 75 -20.01 1.66 18.04
CA GLY A 75 -21.47 1.57 18.02
C GLY A 75 -22.15 2.92 18.34
N PRO A 76 -23.46 3.08 18.09
CA PRO A 76 -24.16 4.37 18.16
C PRO A 76 -24.26 5.00 19.56
N GLN A 77 -23.69 4.37 20.60
CA GLN A 77 -23.61 4.89 21.96
C GLN A 77 -22.26 4.48 22.55
N ILE A 78 -21.34 5.43 22.73
CA ILE A 78 -20.19 5.24 23.61
C ILE A 78 -20.76 5.23 25.05
N PRO A 79 -20.75 4.10 25.79
CA PRO A 79 -21.15 4.11 27.19
C PRO A 79 -20.19 5.02 27.94
N SER A 80 -20.70 5.99 28.69
CA SER A 80 -19.94 7.06 29.36
C SER A 80 -18.96 6.60 30.46
N ASN A 81 -18.66 5.30 30.51
CA ASN A 81 -17.88 4.61 31.53
C ASN A 81 -17.09 3.40 30.98
N ASN A 82 -17.07 3.17 29.67
CA ASN A 82 -16.16 2.20 29.04
C ASN A 82 -15.06 2.96 28.32
N ASN A 83 -14.00 3.35 29.06
CA ASN A 83 -12.79 3.77 28.38
C ASN A 83 -12.24 2.54 27.64
N PRO A 84 -12.00 2.63 26.32
CA PRO A 84 -11.41 1.54 25.57
C PRO A 84 -10.04 1.22 26.14
N THR A 85 -9.84 0.01 26.69
CA THR A 85 -8.55 -0.44 27.22
C THR A 85 -7.81 -1.18 26.14
N ILE A 86 -6.57 -0.76 25.86
CA ILE A 86 -5.63 -1.54 25.03
C ILE A 86 -5.38 -2.86 25.77
N GLU A 87 -5.69 -3.98 25.12
CA GLU A 87 -5.43 -5.32 25.64
C GLU A 87 -3.94 -5.66 25.50
N PHE A 88 -3.40 -5.42 24.30
CA PHE A 88 -1.97 -5.46 24.05
C PHE A 88 -1.59 -4.48 22.94
N SER A 89 -0.30 -4.11 22.94
CA SER A 89 0.38 -3.50 21.81
C SER A 89 1.77 -4.09 21.69
N ASP A 90 2.26 -4.23 20.46
CA ASP A 90 3.61 -4.73 20.18
C ASP A 90 4.26 -3.92 19.05
N LEU A 91 5.59 -3.96 19.01
CA LEU A 91 6.41 -3.37 17.96
C LEU A 91 7.09 -4.50 17.19
N LEU A 92 6.72 -4.67 15.93
CA LEU A 92 7.37 -5.63 15.04
C LEU A 92 8.31 -4.90 14.09
N GLY A 93 9.60 -5.03 14.34
CA GLY A 93 10.64 -4.40 13.53
C GLY A 93 12.05 -4.84 13.90
N GLY A 94 13.00 -4.45 13.07
CA GLY A 94 14.44 -4.65 13.29
C GLY A 94 15.18 -3.33 13.45
N SER A 95 16.43 -3.29 13.00
CA SER A 95 17.30 -2.13 13.17
C SER A 95 17.05 -0.98 12.18
N ASN A 96 16.22 -1.18 11.15
CA ASN A 96 15.96 -0.22 10.06
C ASN A 96 14.47 0.18 10.00
N PHE A 97 13.95 0.42 8.79
CA PHE A 97 12.59 0.91 8.56
C PHE A 97 11.64 -0.25 8.30
N GLU A 98 10.45 -0.19 8.89
CA GLU A 98 9.32 -1.05 8.59
C GLU A 98 8.07 -0.23 8.22
N ASP A 99 7.23 -0.84 7.38
CA ASP A 99 5.98 -0.25 6.94
C ASP A 99 4.86 -1.30 6.98
N GLY A 100 3.87 -1.12 7.86
CA GLY A 100 2.73 -2.02 7.98
C GLY A 100 1.59 -1.54 7.09
N ARG A 101 1.12 -2.39 6.16
CA ARG A 101 0.18 -1.98 5.10
C ARG A 101 -1.14 -2.74 5.11
N GLY A 102 -1.10 -4.06 5.30
CA GLY A 102 -2.28 -4.91 5.33
C GLY A 102 -2.47 -5.58 6.68
N ILE A 103 -3.71 -5.77 7.10
CA ILE A 103 -4.08 -6.50 8.32
C ILE A 103 -5.42 -7.21 8.16
N THR A 104 -5.51 -8.46 8.60
CA THR A 104 -6.76 -9.23 8.65
C THR A 104 -6.80 -10.14 9.90
N THR A 105 -7.92 -10.83 10.11
CA THR A 105 -8.11 -11.78 11.22
C THR A 105 -8.84 -13.04 10.79
N ASP A 106 -8.50 -14.20 11.36
CA ASP A 106 -9.29 -15.43 11.21
C ASP A 106 -10.44 -15.55 12.22
N ALA A 107 -11.19 -16.64 12.15
CA ALA A 107 -12.33 -16.92 13.04
C ALA A 107 -11.91 -17.21 14.49
N GLU A 108 -10.68 -17.67 14.70
CA GLU A 108 -10.06 -17.88 16.01
C GLU A 108 -9.56 -16.58 16.64
N GLY A 109 -9.49 -15.49 15.86
CA GLY A 109 -9.02 -14.17 16.26
C GLY A 109 -7.50 -14.01 16.17
N ASN A 110 -6.80 -14.90 15.46
CA ASN A 110 -5.40 -14.66 15.12
C ASN A 110 -5.33 -13.47 14.17
N ILE A 111 -4.27 -12.68 14.29
CA ILE A 111 -4.07 -11.43 13.56
C ILE A 111 -2.94 -11.64 12.56
N TYR A 112 -3.18 -11.27 11.31
CA TYR A 112 -2.22 -11.43 10.23
C TYR A 112 -1.88 -10.05 9.68
N ILE A 113 -0.60 -9.79 9.45
CA ILE A 113 -0.13 -8.52 8.93
C ILE A 113 0.82 -8.73 7.76
N THR A 114 0.78 -7.78 6.83
CA THR A 114 1.79 -7.64 5.78
C THR A 114 2.26 -6.20 5.64
N GLY A 115 3.36 -6.03 4.94
CA GLY A 115 4.06 -4.77 4.82
C GLY A 115 5.42 -4.98 4.19
N SER A 116 6.38 -4.13 4.56
CA SER A 116 7.77 -4.27 4.16
C SER A 116 8.75 -3.93 5.27
N THR A 117 9.99 -4.40 5.13
CA THR A 117 11.09 -4.10 6.04
C THR A 117 12.41 -3.99 5.28
N ASN A 118 13.26 -3.03 5.68
CA ASN A 118 14.66 -2.95 5.25
C ASN A 118 15.61 -3.54 6.30
N SER A 119 15.09 -4.20 7.34
CA SER A 119 15.88 -4.75 8.43
C SER A 119 16.37 -6.15 8.10
N ILE A 120 17.68 -6.36 8.21
CA ILE A 120 18.28 -7.71 8.09
C ILE A 120 17.97 -8.57 9.32
N ASP A 121 17.64 -7.92 10.43
CA ASP A 121 17.35 -8.49 11.73
C ASP A 121 15.85 -8.41 12.11
N PHE A 122 14.96 -8.28 11.13
CA PHE A 122 13.52 -8.39 11.37
C PHE A 122 13.19 -9.72 12.09
N PRO A 123 12.27 -9.73 13.07
CA PRO A 123 11.96 -10.94 13.82
C PRO A 123 11.34 -12.01 12.92
N VAL A 124 12.08 -13.09 12.66
CA VAL A 124 11.59 -14.26 11.90
C VAL A 124 11.49 -15.49 12.77
N THR A 125 10.54 -16.37 12.44
CA THR A 125 10.34 -17.63 13.14
C THR A 125 11.19 -18.75 12.54
N ALA A 126 11.56 -19.76 13.34
CA ALA A 126 12.54 -20.77 12.94
C ALA A 126 12.21 -21.59 11.67
N ASN A 127 10.94 -21.65 11.28
CA ASN A 127 10.46 -22.37 10.10
C ASN A 127 9.90 -21.40 9.02
N ALA A 128 10.27 -20.13 9.07
CA ALA A 128 9.88 -19.16 8.05
C ALA A 128 10.26 -19.63 6.65
N VAL A 129 9.40 -19.38 5.66
CA VAL A 129 9.70 -19.68 4.24
C VAL A 129 10.98 -18.96 3.79
N GLN A 130 11.21 -17.76 4.31
CA GLN A 130 12.43 -17.01 4.09
C GLN A 130 12.92 -16.43 5.42
N ASN A 131 14.09 -16.91 5.86
CA ASN A 131 14.69 -16.54 7.14
C ASN A 131 15.70 -15.38 7.04
N ASN A 132 16.00 -14.91 5.83
CA ASN A 132 16.98 -13.85 5.62
C ASN A 132 16.40 -12.84 4.64
N PHE A 133 16.63 -11.57 4.94
CA PHE A 133 16.44 -10.47 4.01
C PHE A 133 17.20 -10.73 2.71
N ALA A 134 16.51 -10.72 1.58
CA ALA A 134 17.04 -11.04 0.26
C ALA A 134 17.51 -9.80 -0.49
N GLY A 135 16.85 -8.66 -0.34
CA GLY A 135 17.21 -7.50 -1.14
C GLY A 135 16.36 -6.27 -0.95
N GLY A 136 16.67 -5.28 -1.80
CA GLY A 136 16.23 -3.91 -1.64
C GLY A 136 17.39 -2.99 -1.29
N ASN A 137 17.23 -1.72 -1.60
CA ASN A 137 18.26 -0.73 -1.31
C ASN A 137 18.02 -0.07 0.07
N GLU A 138 19.04 0.54 0.66
CA GLU A 138 18.95 1.17 2.00
C GLU A 138 17.88 2.27 2.09
N PHE A 139 17.41 2.79 0.95
CA PHE A 139 16.37 3.81 0.83
C PHE A 139 15.08 3.27 0.18
N GLY A 140 15.02 1.98 -0.09
CA GLY A 140 13.92 1.29 -0.77
C GLY A 140 12.91 0.74 0.24
N SER A 141 11.97 -0.08 -0.20
CA SER A 141 10.99 -0.72 0.70
C SER A 141 11.51 -2.02 1.34
N GLY A 142 12.62 -2.58 0.82
CA GLY A 142 13.19 -3.82 1.33
C GLY A 142 12.40 -5.05 0.89
N ASP A 143 12.21 -6.04 1.75
CA ASP A 143 11.44 -7.26 1.47
C ASP A 143 10.04 -7.16 2.05
N ALA A 144 9.07 -7.85 1.44
CA ALA A 144 7.74 -7.97 2.02
C ALA A 144 7.81 -8.82 3.29
N VAL A 145 6.91 -8.57 4.24
CA VAL A 145 6.82 -9.36 5.47
C VAL A 145 5.43 -9.96 5.63
N VAL A 146 5.37 -11.11 6.29
CA VAL A 146 4.11 -11.70 6.77
C VAL A 146 4.32 -12.14 8.20
N ALA A 147 3.43 -11.71 9.10
CA ALA A 147 3.44 -12.16 10.48
C ALA A 147 2.03 -12.52 10.97
N LYS A 148 1.96 -13.54 11.83
CA LYS A 148 0.75 -14.03 12.49
C LYS A 148 0.92 -13.92 14.00
N TYR A 149 -0.05 -13.32 14.66
CA TYR A 149 -0.14 -13.22 16.12
C TYR A 149 -1.36 -14.00 16.62
N SER A 150 -1.25 -14.61 17.79
CA SER A 150 -2.43 -15.10 18.52
C SER A 150 -3.29 -13.93 19.02
N PRO A 151 -4.57 -14.19 19.39
CA PRO A 151 -5.45 -13.17 19.96
C PRO A 151 -4.89 -12.46 21.20
N ASP A 152 -3.98 -13.11 21.93
CA ASP A 152 -3.32 -12.56 23.13
C ASP A 152 -2.03 -11.77 22.82
N GLY A 153 -1.68 -11.59 21.54
CA GLY A 153 -0.53 -10.82 21.10
C GLY A 153 0.80 -11.59 21.07
N THR A 154 0.79 -12.93 21.13
CA THR A 154 2.01 -13.71 20.95
C THR A 154 2.32 -13.89 19.46
N LEU A 155 3.53 -13.53 19.02
CA LEU A 155 3.99 -13.80 17.66
C LEU A 155 4.10 -15.32 17.41
N ILE A 156 3.25 -15.85 16.51
CA ILE A 156 3.19 -17.26 16.12
C ILE A 156 4.13 -17.54 14.95
N TYR A 157 4.04 -16.70 13.92
CA TYR A 157 4.74 -16.85 12.65
C TYR A 157 5.23 -15.50 12.16
N SER A 158 6.39 -15.49 11.52
CA SER A 158 6.95 -14.32 10.85
C SER A 158 7.98 -14.74 9.81
N THR A 159 7.93 -14.14 8.62
CA THR A 159 8.83 -14.39 7.49
C THR A 159 9.09 -13.11 6.69
N TYR A 160 10.19 -13.10 5.93
CA TYR A 160 10.31 -12.26 4.75
C TYR A 160 9.65 -12.95 3.53
N ILE A 161 9.39 -12.18 2.48
CA ILE A 161 9.05 -12.64 1.13
C ILE A 161 9.66 -11.63 0.14
N GLY A 162 10.69 -12.02 -0.59
CA GLY A 162 11.34 -11.14 -1.54
C GLY A 162 12.50 -11.77 -2.29
N GLY A 163 13.05 -11.01 -3.23
CA GLY A 163 14.23 -11.29 -4.02
C GLY A 163 15.28 -10.21 -3.85
N SER A 164 16.05 -9.93 -4.90
CA SER A 164 17.19 -9.00 -4.82
C SER A 164 16.83 -7.51 -4.89
N GLY A 165 15.63 -7.17 -5.37
CA GLY A 165 15.07 -5.83 -5.48
C GLY A 165 14.19 -5.45 -4.30
N ASP A 166 13.43 -4.35 -4.45
CA ASP A 166 12.44 -3.96 -3.44
C ASP A 166 11.13 -4.75 -3.67
N ASP A 167 10.62 -5.35 -2.61
CA ASP A 167 9.40 -6.14 -2.53
C ASP A 167 8.57 -5.67 -1.34
N PHE A 168 7.29 -5.44 -1.51
CA PHE A 168 6.43 -5.01 -0.41
C PHE A 168 5.02 -5.57 -0.53
N GLY A 169 4.49 -6.08 0.58
CA GLY A 169 3.08 -6.48 0.67
C GLY A 169 2.20 -5.26 0.81
N THR A 170 1.10 -5.20 0.05
CA THR A 170 0.12 -4.12 0.14
C THR A 170 -1.14 -4.54 0.86
N ASP A 171 -1.54 -5.81 0.73
CA ASP A 171 -2.74 -6.33 1.37
C ASP A 171 -2.65 -7.84 1.65
N ILE A 172 -3.43 -8.32 2.62
CA ILE A 172 -3.38 -9.70 3.14
C ILE A 172 -4.79 -10.19 3.49
N GLU A 173 -5.11 -11.41 3.06
CA GLU A 173 -6.33 -12.12 3.43
C GLU A 173 -6.05 -13.55 3.91
N VAL A 174 -7.00 -14.14 4.63
CA VAL A 174 -6.94 -15.54 5.07
C VAL A 174 -8.23 -16.27 4.74
N ASP A 175 -8.14 -17.53 4.32
CA ASP A 175 -9.32 -18.35 4.07
C ASP A 175 -9.77 -19.15 5.31
N GLU A 176 -10.89 -19.86 5.19
CA GLU A 176 -11.44 -20.70 6.28
C GLU A 176 -10.52 -21.86 6.69
N SER A 177 -9.53 -22.23 5.88
CA SER A 177 -8.53 -23.23 6.21
C SER A 177 -7.31 -22.63 6.92
N GLY A 178 -7.25 -21.30 7.03
CA GLY A 178 -6.15 -20.54 7.60
C GLY A 178 -5.04 -20.22 6.59
N ASP A 179 -5.17 -20.62 5.33
CA ASP A 179 -4.15 -20.30 4.32
C ASP A 179 -4.10 -18.79 4.08
N ILE A 180 -2.89 -18.27 3.87
CA ILE A 180 -2.59 -16.84 3.89
C ILE A 180 -2.33 -16.39 2.45
N TYR A 181 -3.02 -15.34 2.03
CA TYR A 181 -2.92 -14.78 0.69
C TYR A 181 -2.41 -13.35 0.79
N VAL A 182 -1.31 -13.05 0.11
CA VAL A 182 -0.67 -11.75 0.14
C VAL A 182 -0.54 -11.24 -1.28
N THR A 183 -0.88 -9.98 -1.47
CA THR A 183 -0.57 -9.26 -2.70
C THR A 183 0.38 -8.11 -2.42
N GLY A 184 1.07 -7.65 -3.45
CA GLY A 184 2.05 -6.59 -3.31
C GLY A 184 2.74 -6.25 -4.61
N ASN A 185 3.86 -5.57 -4.50
CA ASN A 185 4.72 -5.20 -5.62
C ASN A 185 6.12 -5.73 -5.45
N THR A 186 6.73 -6.09 -6.56
CA THR A 186 8.09 -6.61 -6.61
C THR A 186 8.86 -5.92 -7.73
N ASN A 187 10.07 -5.47 -7.43
CA ASN A 187 11.10 -5.07 -8.40
C ASN A 187 12.15 -6.18 -8.61
N SER A 188 11.92 -7.35 -8.03
CA SER A 188 12.86 -8.47 -7.99
C SER A 188 12.66 -9.36 -9.19
N VAL A 189 13.66 -9.43 -10.07
CA VAL A 189 13.69 -10.39 -11.19
C VAL A 189 13.77 -11.85 -10.71
N ASP A 190 14.18 -12.05 -9.47
CA ASP A 190 14.36 -13.31 -8.77
C ASP A 190 13.39 -13.47 -7.58
N PHE A 191 12.23 -12.80 -7.61
CA PHE A 191 11.17 -13.01 -6.64
C PHE A 191 10.82 -14.51 -6.54
N PRO A 192 10.57 -15.04 -5.33
CA PRO A 192 10.29 -16.46 -5.14
C PRO A 192 9.00 -16.84 -5.85
N THR A 193 9.10 -17.59 -6.95
CA THR A 193 7.96 -18.12 -7.72
C THR A 193 7.81 -19.62 -7.53
N VAL A 194 6.61 -20.06 -7.18
CA VAL A 194 6.24 -21.46 -6.94
C VAL A 194 4.91 -21.72 -7.66
N ASN A 195 4.82 -22.75 -8.49
CA ASN A 195 3.59 -23.10 -9.23
C ASN A 195 2.94 -21.89 -9.95
N ALA A 196 3.76 -20.97 -10.46
CA ALA A 196 3.33 -19.64 -10.88
C ALA A 196 2.50 -19.63 -12.18
N LEU A 197 1.46 -18.78 -12.21
CA LEU A 197 0.81 -18.32 -13.43
C LEU A 197 1.80 -17.62 -14.38
N GLN A 198 2.59 -16.71 -13.81
CA GLN A 198 3.65 -15.94 -14.47
C GLN A 198 4.94 -16.09 -13.64
N ASN A 199 5.94 -16.74 -14.25
CA ASN A 199 7.21 -17.05 -13.59
C ASN A 199 8.37 -16.13 -14.01
N THR A 200 8.08 -15.14 -14.85
CA THR A 200 9.06 -14.19 -15.37
C THR A 200 8.56 -12.79 -15.09
N TYR A 201 9.43 -11.99 -14.47
CA TYR A 201 9.22 -10.59 -14.23
C TYR A 201 8.94 -9.83 -15.53
N GLY A 202 7.79 -9.15 -15.59
CA GLY A 202 7.29 -8.43 -16.76
C GLY A 202 8.08 -7.16 -17.02
N GLY A 203 8.32 -6.34 -16.00
CA GLY A 203 9.05 -5.10 -16.17
C GLY A 203 8.68 -4.03 -15.15
N GLY A 204 8.43 -2.80 -15.59
CA GLY A 204 8.24 -1.66 -14.68
C GLY A 204 9.57 -1.00 -14.28
N GLU A 205 9.76 0.24 -14.73
CA GLU A 205 11.01 0.99 -14.49
C GLU A 205 11.15 1.46 -13.04
N PHE A 206 10.05 1.64 -12.33
CA PHE A 206 10.03 2.29 -11.01
C PHE A 206 9.49 1.41 -9.89
N SER A 207 8.51 0.55 -10.19
CA SER A 207 7.76 -0.16 -9.14
C SER A 207 7.38 -1.59 -9.48
N GLY A 208 7.76 -2.02 -10.68
CA GLY A 208 7.73 -3.42 -11.04
C GLY A 208 6.36 -4.00 -11.28
N ASP A 209 6.28 -5.31 -11.08
CA ASP A 209 5.06 -6.09 -11.27
C ASP A 209 4.31 -6.21 -9.94
N ALA A 210 3.00 -6.44 -10.01
CA ALA A 210 2.27 -6.96 -8.87
C ALA A 210 2.71 -8.42 -8.62
N PHE A 211 2.56 -8.90 -7.38
CA PHE A 211 2.72 -10.31 -7.07
C PHE A 211 1.53 -10.83 -6.28
N VAL A 212 1.35 -12.15 -6.30
CA VAL A 212 0.46 -12.87 -5.39
C VAL A 212 1.23 -14.02 -4.79
N VAL A 213 1.13 -14.19 -3.46
CA VAL A 213 1.67 -15.33 -2.73
C VAL A 213 0.57 -15.98 -1.93
N LYS A 214 0.45 -17.30 -2.03
CA LYS A 214 -0.30 -18.13 -1.09
C LYS A 214 0.66 -18.91 -0.20
N LEU A 215 0.56 -18.72 1.11
CA LEU A 215 1.22 -19.53 2.12
C LEU A 215 0.23 -20.50 2.75
N SER A 216 0.76 -21.63 3.21
CA SER A 216 0.05 -22.53 4.13
C SER A 216 -0.26 -21.83 5.47
N ASP A 217 -1.28 -22.29 6.20
CA ASP A 217 -1.69 -21.77 7.52
C ASP A 217 -0.56 -21.63 8.57
N ASP A 218 0.39 -22.57 8.57
CA ASP A 218 1.56 -22.50 9.46
C ASP A 218 2.67 -21.56 8.94
N GLY A 219 2.48 -21.02 7.74
CA GLY A 219 3.40 -20.12 7.05
C GLY A 219 4.71 -20.78 6.61
N THR A 220 4.84 -22.11 6.71
CA THR A 220 6.14 -22.78 6.46
C THR A 220 6.37 -23.16 4.99
N ASN A 221 5.32 -23.07 4.16
CA ASN A 221 5.38 -23.39 2.74
C ASN A 221 4.64 -22.35 1.89
N ILE A 222 5.27 -21.93 0.79
CA ILE A 222 4.61 -21.24 -0.33
C ILE A 222 3.89 -22.30 -1.18
N GLU A 223 2.57 -22.23 -1.24
CA GLU A 223 1.76 -23.14 -2.06
C GLU A 223 1.80 -22.73 -3.53
N TYR A 224 1.65 -21.44 -3.79
CA TYR A 224 1.99 -20.82 -5.05
C TYR A 224 2.42 -19.37 -4.85
N SER A 225 3.19 -18.86 -5.79
CA SER A 225 3.55 -17.46 -5.89
C SER A 225 3.84 -17.09 -7.33
N THR A 226 3.35 -15.92 -7.75
CA THR A 226 3.38 -15.48 -9.15
C THR A 226 3.59 -13.98 -9.25
N TYR A 227 4.25 -13.55 -10.32
CA TYR A 227 4.10 -12.17 -10.79
C TYR A 227 2.71 -11.99 -11.41
N LEU A 228 2.29 -10.74 -11.58
CA LEU A 228 1.12 -10.32 -12.34
C LEU A 228 1.42 -8.95 -12.95
N GLY A 229 1.92 -8.95 -14.18
CA GLY A 229 2.33 -7.70 -14.81
C GLY A 229 2.88 -7.84 -16.23
N GLY A 230 3.09 -6.70 -16.85
CA GLY A 230 3.69 -6.50 -18.16
C GLY A 230 4.97 -5.66 -18.08
N GLN A 231 5.35 -4.97 -19.14
CA GLN A 231 6.57 -4.15 -19.18
C GLN A 231 6.44 -2.76 -18.52
N ASP A 232 5.21 -2.40 -18.15
CA ASP A 232 4.87 -1.17 -17.44
C ASP A 232 4.90 -1.39 -15.92
N ASN A 233 4.54 -0.37 -15.14
CA ASN A 233 4.44 -0.56 -13.68
C ASN A 233 3.04 -1.06 -13.37
N ASP A 234 2.94 -2.12 -12.57
CA ASP A 234 1.70 -2.80 -12.24
C ASP A 234 1.54 -2.84 -10.72
N PHE A 235 0.82 -1.88 -10.16
CA PHE A 235 0.63 -1.72 -8.73
C PHE A 235 -0.50 -2.61 -8.24
N SER A 236 -0.30 -3.34 -7.14
CA SER A 236 -1.40 -4.00 -6.45
C SER A 236 -1.83 -3.17 -5.24
N SER A 237 -3.14 -3.02 -5.03
CA SER A 237 -3.68 -2.28 -3.89
C SER A 237 -4.55 -3.09 -2.95
N GLY A 238 -5.23 -4.13 -3.43
CA GLY A 238 -6.10 -4.95 -2.58
C GLY A 238 -6.25 -6.38 -3.07
N ILE A 239 -6.54 -7.29 -2.13
CA ILE A 239 -6.79 -8.71 -2.37
C ILE A 239 -8.09 -9.16 -1.69
N ALA A 240 -8.84 -10.03 -2.34
CA ALA A 240 -9.99 -10.72 -1.74
C ALA A 240 -9.99 -12.19 -2.15
N VAL A 241 -10.52 -13.08 -1.31
CA VAL A 241 -10.51 -14.53 -1.54
C VAL A 241 -11.92 -15.09 -1.39
N ASP A 242 -12.40 -15.86 -2.38
CA ASP A 242 -13.71 -16.51 -2.33
C ASP A 242 -13.70 -17.83 -1.54
N ASP A 243 -14.89 -18.33 -1.16
CA ASP A 243 -15.05 -19.58 -0.41
C ASP A 243 -14.44 -20.82 -1.11
N ASN A 244 -14.09 -20.72 -2.40
CA ASN A 244 -13.42 -21.79 -3.14
C ASN A 244 -11.90 -21.57 -3.23
N GLY A 245 -11.36 -20.55 -2.57
CA GLY A 245 -9.95 -20.17 -2.57
C GLY A 245 -9.49 -19.47 -3.85
N ASN A 246 -10.39 -18.96 -4.70
CA ASN A 246 -9.94 -18.13 -5.83
C ASN A 246 -9.62 -16.72 -5.35
N VAL A 247 -8.54 -16.16 -5.88
CA VAL A 247 -8.05 -14.84 -5.49
C VAL A 247 -8.52 -13.79 -6.46
N TYR A 248 -8.97 -12.66 -5.95
CA TYR A 248 -9.29 -11.45 -6.67
C TYR A 248 -8.27 -10.39 -6.29
N ILE A 249 -7.60 -9.78 -7.27
CA ILE A 249 -6.64 -8.70 -7.05
C ILE A 249 -7.10 -7.47 -7.81
N THR A 250 -6.95 -6.31 -7.20
CA THR A 250 -7.09 -5.02 -7.87
C THR A 250 -5.85 -4.16 -7.71
N GLY A 251 -5.75 -3.18 -8.58
CA GLY A 251 -4.56 -2.34 -8.69
C GLY A 251 -4.66 -1.40 -9.87
N ASP A 252 -3.52 -0.82 -10.26
CA ASP A 252 -3.41 0.02 -11.45
C ASP A 252 -2.18 -0.34 -12.27
N THR A 253 -2.32 -0.26 -13.59
CA THR A 253 -1.27 -0.60 -14.55
C THR A 253 -1.07 0.55 -15.53
N GLY A 254 0.19 0.88 -15.82
CA GLY A 254 0.52 1.82 -16.89
C GLY A 254 1.92 2.41 -16.81
N ALA A 255 2.32 3.08 -17.89
CA ALA A 255 3.63 3.71 -17.96
C ALA A 255 3.64 5.06 -17.22
N LEU A 256 4.51 5.21 -16.23
CA LEU A 256 4.82 6.51 -15.67
C LEU A 256 5.88 7.17 -16.56
N LEU A 257 5.48 8.17 -17.36
CA LEU A 257 6.31 9.08 -18.18
C LEU A 257 7.78 8.61 -18.37
N ARG A 258 8.02 7.66 -19.29
CA ARG A 258 9.39 7.23 -19.62
C ARG A 258 10.12 8.33 -20.39
N PHE A 259 11.11 8.97 -19.76
CA PHE A 259 12.02 9.91 -20.42
C PHE A 259 13.46 9.39 -20.38
N PRO A 260 14.16 9.25 -21.54
CA PRO A 260 13.71 9.55 -22.90
C PRO A 260 12.85 8.43 -23.52
N ILE A 261 11.97 8.80 -24.45
CA ILE A 261 11.12 7.89 -25.23
C ILE A 261 12.00 6.95 -26.08
N VAL A 262 12.36 5.80 -25.53
CA VAL A 262 12.82 4.65 -26.33
C VAL A 262 11.55 3.98 -26.86
N PRO A 263 11.43 3.70 -28.18
CA PRO A 263 10.32 2.91 -28.69
C PRO A 263 10.45 1.50 -28.09
N LEU A 264 9.71 1.25 -27.02
CA LEU A 264 9.54 -0.07 -26.45
C LEU A 264 8.34 -0.73 -27.14
N THR A 265 8.50 -2.01 -27.46
CA THR A 265 7.41 -2.85 -27.93
C THR A 265 6.76 -3.51 -26.71
N GLY A 266 5.44 -3.40 -26.57
CA GLY A 266 4.70 -4.00 -25.44
C GLY A 266 4.44 -3.02 -24.29
N ILE A 267 4.10 -1.77 -24.59
CA ILE A 267 3.45 -0.88 -23.62
C ILE A 267 1.97 -1.28 -23.55
N GLY A 268 1.37 -1.26 -22.37
CA GLY A 268 -0.01 -1.67 -22.12
C GLY A 268 -0.23 -3.17 -22.29
N ASP A 269 0.78 -3.99 -22.00
CA ASP A 269 0.76 -5.46 -22.13
C ASP A 269 0.36 -6.19 -20.85
N PHE A 270 -0.32 -5.51 -19.92
CA PHE A 270 -0.86 -6.14 -18.71
C PHE A 270 -1.71 -7.38 -19.06
N PRO A 271 -1.54 -8.52 -18.34
CA PRO A 271 -2.26 -9.75 -18.64
C PRO A 271 -3.77 -9.58 -18.51
N THR A 272 -4.50 -9.64 -19.63
CA THR A 272 -5.96 -9.61 -19.67
C THR A 272 -6.54 -10.86 -20.32
N THR A 273 -7.78 -11.21 -19.98
CA THR A 273 -8.49 -12.34 -20.59
C THR A 273 -9.18 -11.95 -21.90
N GLU A 274 -9.40 -12.89 -22.82
CA GLU A 274 -10.05 -12.64 -24.11
C GLU A 274 -11.43 -11.97 -23.98
N ASN A 275 -12.15 -12.26 -22.90
CA ASN A 275 -13.48 -11.74 -22.58
C ASN A 275 -13.45 -10.54 -21.61
N ALA A 276 -12.32 -9.87 -21.46
CA ALA A 276 -12.20 -8.64 -20.67
C ALA A 276 -13.17 -7.55 -21.18
N LEU A 277 -13.62 -6.68 -20.28
CA LEU A 277 -14.37 -5.47 -20.66
C LEU A 277 -13.45 -4.50 -21.43
N GLN A 278 -12.19 -4.41 -21.01
CA GLN A 278 -11.13 -3.66 -21.65
C GLN A 278 -9.84 -4.47 -21.55
N ASN A 279 -9.18 -4.71 -22.69
CA ASN A 279 -7.99 -5.57 -22.80
C ASN A 279 -6.71 -4.82 -23.17
N THR A 280 -6.78 -3.50 -23.34
CA THR A 280 -5.64 -2.62 -23.64
C THR A 280 -5.83 -1.28 -22.95
N LEU A 281 -4.74 -0.64 -22.54
CA LEU A 281 -4.79 0.76 -22.09
C LEU A 281 -5.33 1.66 -23.20
N ILE A 282 -6.22 2.59 -22.86
CA ILE A 282 -6.74 3.57 -23.82
C ILE A 282 -5.67 4.62 -24.13
N ASN A 283 -4.91 5.03 -23.11
CA ASN A 283 -3.76 5.90 -23.24
C ASN A 283 -2.56 5.30 -22.50
N GLU A 284 -1.57 4.87 -23.26
CA GLU A 284 -0.38 4.17 -22.77
C GLU A 284 0.51 5.00 -21.83
N PHE A 285 0.28 6.31 -21.70
CA PHE A 285 0.98 7.21 -20.78
C PHE A 285 0.25 7.45 -19.45
N ASN A 286 -0.93 6.87 -19.30
CA ASN A 286 -1.74 6.94 -18.08
C ASN A 286 -1.89 5.53 -17.50
N ARG A 287 -2.46 5.48 -16.28
CA ARG A 287 -2.72 4.22 -15.62
C ARG A 287 -4.22 3.94 -15.65
N ASP A 288 -4.58 2.70 -15.96
CA ASP A 288 -5.94 2.21 -15.78
C ASP A 288 -5.98 1.27 -14.57
N ALA A 289 -7.09 1.25 -13.86
CA ALA A 289 -7.27 0.24 -12.81
C ALA A 289 -7.41 -1.15 -13.46
N PHE A 290 -7.00 -2.20 -12.76
CA PHE A 290 -7.25 -3.58 -13.17
C PHE A 290 -8.02 -4.37 -12.12
N VAL A 291 -8.66 -5.44 -12.58
CA VAL A 291 -9.26 -6.47 -11.73
C VAL A 291 -8.94 -7.82 -12.33
N SER A 292 -8.28 -8.67 -11.53
CA SER A 292 -7.85 -10.01 -11.91
C SER A 292 -8.43 -11.05 -10.96
N LYS A 293 -8.87 -12.18 -11.49
CA LYS A 293 -9.26 -13.38 -10.74
C LYS A 293 -8.31 -14.52 -11.10
N ILE A 294 -7.64 -15.08 -10.11
CA ILE A 294 -6.69 -16.20 -10.23
C ILE A 294 -7.32 -17.47 -9.64
N SER A 295 -7.08 -18.62 -10.26
CA SER A 295 -7.54 -19.91 -9.76
C SER A 295 -6.92 -20.28 -8.41
N THR A 296 -7.62 -21.10 -7.64
CA THR A 296 -7.18 -21.57 -6.31
C THR A 296 -5.80 -22.21 -6.26
N ASP A 297 -5.33 -22.80 -7.36
CA ASP A 297 -4.00 -23.41 -7.46
C ASP A 297 -2.93 -22.44 -8.02
N GLY A 298 -3.27 -21.18 -8.23
CA GLY A 298 -2.39 -20.16 -8.79
C GLY A 298 -2.06 -20.33 -10.26
N SER A 299 -2.68 -21.29 -10.98
CA SER A 299 -2.23 -21.69 -12.31
C SER A 299 -2.95 -21.02 -13.49
N GLN A 300 -4.09 -20.35 -13.26
CA GLN A 300 -4.92 -19.75 -14.31
C GLN A 300 -5.38 -18.34 -13.94
N LEU A 301 -5.29 -17.43 -14.92
CA LEU A 301 -5.99 -16.15 -14.89
C LEU A 301 -7.43 -16.38 -15.40
N ILE A 302 -8.38 -16.58 -14.48
CA ILE A 302 -9.78 -16.90 -14.77
C ILE A 302 -10.47 -15.73 -15.47
N TYR A 303 -10.20 -14.52 -14.98
CA TYR A 303 -10.72 -13.29 -15.53
C TYR A 303 -9.70 -12.19 -15.27
N SER A 304 -9.49 -11.30 -16.24
CA SER A 304 -8.72 -10.08 -16.02
C SER A 304 -9.16 -9.01 -16.99
N THR A 305 -9.43 -7.81 -16.47
CA THR A 305 -9.84 -6.65 -17.24
C THR A 305 -9.18 -5.39 -16.71
N LEU A 306 -9.04 -4.42 -17.61
CA LEU A 306 -8.78 -3.03 -17.26
C LEU A 306 -10.09 -2.29 -17.05
N LEU A 307 -10.02 -1.18 -16.31
CA LEU A 307 -11.10 -0.25 -16.00
C LEU A 307 -10.51 1.17 -16.07
N GLY A 308 -10.70 1.84 -17.21
CA GLY A 308 -10.20 3.21 -17.35
C GLY A 308 -10.76 3.98 -18.55
N GLY A 309 -10.36 5.24 -18.62
CA GLY A 309 -10.70 6.20 -19.67
C GLY A 309 -9.44 6.82 -20.30
N ASN A 310 -9.52 8.08 -20.70
CA ASN A 310 -8.37 8.76 -21.32
C ASN A 310 -7.33 9.33 -20.33
N ASP A 311 -7.63 9.37 -19.03
CA ASP A 311 -6.76 9.87 -17.95
C ASP A 311 -6.50 8.77 -16.91
N THR A 312 -5.90 9.10 -15.77
CA THR A 312 -5.48 8.14 -14.75
C THR A 312 -6.64 7.65 -13.88
N GLU A 313 -6.69 6.34 -13.70
CA GLU A 313 -7.46 5.62 -12.68
C GLU A 313 -6.53 4.99 -11.64
N VAL A 314 -6.99 4.98 -10.39
CA VAL A 314 -6.33 4.32 -9.28
C VAL A 314 -7.35 3.44 -8.60
N SER A 315 -6.99 2.17 -8.38
CA SER A 315 -7.76 1.28 -7.53
C SER A 315 -7.19 1.30 -6.12
N ASN A 316 -8.03 1.39 -5.11
CA ASN A 316 -7.61 1.48 -3.71
C ASN A 316 -7.85 0.18 -2.93
N ASP A 317 -8.93 -0.55 -3.21
CA ASP A 317 -9.32 -1.74 -2.45
C ASP A 317 -10.38 -2.57 -3.20
N ILE A 318 -10.48 -3.87 -2.88
CA ILE A 318 -11.43 -4.82 -3.43
C ILE A 318 -12.06 -5.68 -2.33
N THR A 319 -13.37 -5.92 -2.45
CA THR A 319 -14.06 -6.95 -1.65
C THR A 319 -14.98 -7.77 -2.55
N ILE A 320 -15.43 -8.92 -2.06
CA ILE A 320 -16.35 -9.80 -2.78
C ILE A 320 -17.54 -10.18 -1.90
N ASP A 321 -18.69 -10.44 -2.52
CA ASP A 321 -19.82 -11.06 -1.82
C ASP A 321 -19.80 -12.59 -1.95
N SER A 322 -20.68 -13.26 -1.20
CA SER A 322 -20.83 -14.73 -1.22
C SER A 322 -21.31 -15.30 -2.56
N SER A 323 -21.68 -14.45 -3.53
CA SER A 323 -22.00 -14.87 -4.91
C SER A 323 -20.79 -14.74 -5.84
N GLY A 324 -19.65 -14.24 -5.34
CA GLY A 324 -18.43 -14.01 -6.09
C GLY A 324 -18.43 -12.70 -6.91
N ASN A 325 -19.35 -11.77 -6.63
CA ASN A 325 -19.32 -10.44 -7.26
C ASN A 325 -18.24 -9.60 -6.60
N ALA A 326 -17.36 -9.00 -7.39
CA ALA A 326 -16.32 -8.10 -6.92
C ALA A 326 -16.81 -6.64 -6.88
N TYR A 327 -16.44 -5.94 -5.81
CA TYR A 327 -16.69 -4.53 -5.57
C TYR A 327 -15.35 -3.84 -5.36
N ILE A 328 -15.05 -2.85 -6.18
CA ILE A 328 -13.77 -2.13 -6.15
C ILE A 328 -14.03 -0.67 -5.85
N THR A 329 -13.14 -0.07 -5.06
CA THR A 329 -13.12 1.38 -4.82
C THR A 329 -11.87 2.01 -5.41
N GLY A 330 -11.94 3.29 -5.75
CA GLY A 330 -10.86 3.95 -6.45
C GLY A 330 -11.19 5.39 -6.83
N ASP A 331 -10.24 6.02 -7.50
CA ASP A 331 -10.32 7.38 -8.01
C ASP A 331 -10.18 7.37 -9.53
N THR A 332 -10.95 8.22 -10.22
CA THR A 332 -10.81 8.45 -11.66
C THR A 332 -10.61 9.93 -11.94
N ARG A 333 -9.68 10.24 -12.85
CA ARG A 333 -9.55 11.57 -13.46
C ARG A 333 -10.21 11.63 -14.83
N SER A 334 -10.56 10.48 -15.38
CA SER A 334 -11.21 10.35 -16.68
C SER A 334 -12.63 10.87 -16.65
N ILE A 335 -12.94 11.80 -17.56
CA ILE A 335 -14.32 12.26 -17.80
C ILE A 335 -15.17 11.21 -18.53
N ASP A 336 -14.51 10.20 -19.07
CA ASP A 336 -15.06 9.13 -19.89
C ASP A 336 -14.88 7.74 -19.25
N PHE A 337 -14.72 7.69 -17.93
CA PHE A 337 -14.71 6.44 -17.18
C PHE A 337 -15.99 5.61 -17.46
N PRO A 338 -15.87 4.29 -17.69
CA PRO A 338 -17.02 3.43 -17.99
C PRO A 338 -18.02 3.40 -16.81
N THR A 339 -19.29 3.70 -17.10
CA THR A 339 -20.41 3.69 -16.13
C THR A 339 -21.60 2.87 -16.61
#